data_AF-A0A922XLB1-F1
#
_entry.id   AF-A0A922XLB1-F1
#
_cell.length_a   1.000
_cell.length_b   1.000
_cell.length_c   1.000
_cell.angle_alpha   90.00
_cell.angle_beta   90.00
_cell.angle_gamma   90.00
#
_symmetry.space_group_name_H-M   'P 1'
#
loop_
_entity.id
_entity.type
_entity.pdbx_description
1 polymer ?
#
loop_
_entity_poly.entity_id
_entity_poly.type
_entity_poly.pdbx_seq_one_letter_code
_entity_poly.pdbx_strand_id
1 'polypeptide(L)'
;VQRLEEKKQTEINGNGFSLLDAVLEEVHFTPEDPEEYLKQFSLVAPLTLEKLYDQKTEEPKVVMTAQVPPVVSPPPAYTLPQAKQLEIPVKPAEPKKEVKQPQPVAANHLGKIGRIKDNLTINQKFMFTKILFNGDFEIFTEAIDRLDTLDNIKQAYHYLEQNYPEWDRDSEEYEEFIELVQKRFS
;
A
#
# COMPACT_ATOMS: atom_id res chain seq x y z
N VAL A 1 26.47 26.23 5.89
CA VAL A 1 27.48 25.77 4.91
C VAL A 1 28.86 25.55 5.54
N GLN A 2 29.30 26.40 6.46
CA GLN A 2 30.69 26.40 6.98
C GLN A 2 31.03 25.35 8.06
N ARG A 3 30.05 24.52 8.50
CA ARG A 3 30.26 23.43 9.48
C ARG A 3 30.11 22.02 8.91
N LEU A 4 29.95 21.89 7.59
CA LEU A 4 29.93 20.58 6.92
C LEU A 4 31.33 20.11 6.48
N GLU A 5 32.31 21.01 6.39
CA GLU A 5 33.65 20.67 5.86
C GLU A 5 34.61 20.06 6.90
N GLU A 6 34.33 20.16 8.21
CA GLU A 6 35.21 19.60 9.25
C GLU A 6 35.07 18.09 9.43
N LYS A 7 33.98 17.47 8.96
CA LYS A 7 33.81 16.03 8.99
C LYS A 7 34.04 15.47 7.59
N LYS A 8 35.31 15.18 7.26
CA LYS A 8 35.70 14.33 6.12
C LYS A 8 35.13 12.91 6.27
N GLN A 9 33.83 12.74 6.07
CA GLN A 9 33.20 11.44 5.86
C GLN A 9 32.78 11.35 4.40
N THR A 10 33.66 10.79 3.60
CA THR A 10 33.46 10.50 2.17
C THR A 10 32.78 9.15 1.93
N GLU A 11 32.31 8.45 2.97
CA GLU A 11 31.62 7.18 2.85
C GLU A 11 30.38 7.16 3.74
N ILE A 12 29.21 7.11 3.09
CA ILE A 12 27.90 6.83 3.70
C ILE A 12 27.79 5.31 3.85
N ASN A 13 28.48 4.77 4.85
CA ASN A 13 28.28 3.38 5.27
C ASN A 13 27.24 3.34 6.39
N GLY A 14 26.15 2.60 6.17
CA GLY A 14 25.20 2.12 7.19
C GLY A 14 24.28 3.14 7.89
N ASN A 15 24.69 4.40 8.05
CA ASN A 15 24.06 5.31 9.01
C ASN A 15 23.19 6.39 8.35
N GLY A 16 22.62 6.12 7.19
CA GLY A 16 21.69 7.05 6.52
C GLY A 16 20.47 7.38 7.37
N PHE A 17 20.01 6.41 8.17
CA PHE A 17 18.89 6.61 9.09
C PHE A 17 19.20 7.54 10.25
N SER A 18 20.40 7.45 10.84
CA SER A 18 20.80 8.38 11.91
C SER A 18 20.89 9.81 11.41
N LEU A 19 21.19 10.02 10.12
CA LEU A 19 21.15 11.35 9.52
C LEU A 19 19.71 11.83 9.34
N LEU A 20 18.78 10.96 8.95
CA LEU A 20 17.36 11.30 8.83
C LEU A 20 16.72 11.59 10.18
N ASP A 21 17.07 10.80 11.20
CA ASP A 21 16.60 10.96 12.58
C ASP A 21 17.15 12.24 13.21
N ALA A 22 18.45 12.52 13.00
CA ALA A 22 19.06 13.78 13.39
C ALA A 22 18.44 14.99 12.66
N VAL A 23 18.09 14.84 11.37
CA VAL A 23 17.36 15.88 10.65
C VAL A 23 15.97 16.04 11.27
N LEU A 24 15.20 14.98 11.48
CA LEU A 24 13.85 15.04 12.07
C LEU A 24 13.82 15.58 13.50
N GLU A 25 14.86 15.36 14.31
CA GLU A 25 15.00 15.97 15.64
C GLU A 25 15.42 17.44 15.58
N GLU A 26 16.27 17.84 14.63
CA GLU A 26 16.77 19.21 14.50
C GLU A 26 15.79 20.15 13.79
N VAL A 27 15.05 19.67 12.78
CA VAL A 27 13.90 20.38 12.21
C VAL A 27 12.64 19.99 12.96
N HIS A 28 12.26 20.83 13.91
CA HIS A 28 10.89 20.90 14.37
C HIS A 28 9.98 21.24 13.18
N PHE A 29 9.40 20.21 12.55
CA PHE A 29 8.35 20.35 11.54
C PHE A 29 7.05 20.80 12.20
N THR A 30 7.05 21.99 12.77
CA THR A 30 5.82 22.74 12.97
C THR A 30 5.51 23.36 11.60
N PRO A 31 4.55 22.84 10.83
CA PRO A 31 4.16 23.50 9.60
C PRO A 31 3.81 24.95 9.94
N GLU A 32 4.35 25.88 9.15
CA GLU A 32 4.02 27.29 9.30
C GLU A 32 2.52 27.48 9.14
N ASP A 33 1.95 28.45 9.87
CA ASP A 33 0.52 28.73 9.80
C ASP A 33 0.15 29.24 8.38
N PRO A 34 -0.63 28.46 7.59
CA PRO A 34 -0.97 28.84 6.22
C PRO A 34 -1.87 30.09 6.18
N GLU A 35 -2.49 30.48 7.29
CA GLU A 35 -3.41 31.62 7.39
C GLU A 35 -2.70 32.95 7.10
N GLU A 36 -1.42 33.09 7.48
CA GLU A 36 -0.62 34.29 7.23
C GLU A 36 -0.36 34.48 5.72
N TYR A 37 -0.02 33.41 5.03
CA TYR A 37 0.17 33.42 3.58
C TYR A 37 -1.15 33.67 2.85
N LEU A 38 -2.23 33.03 3.31
CA LEU A 38 -3.56 33.20 2.73
C LEU A 38 -4.02 34.66 2.79
N LYS A 39 -3.70 35.39 3.86
CA LYS A 39 -3.99 36.83 3.98
C LYS A 39 -3.24 37.66 2.93
N GLN A 40 -1.99 37.33 2.62
CA GLN A 40 -1.22 38.03 1.60
C GLN A 40 -1.80 37.80 0.20
N PHE A 41 -2.21 36.57 -0.11
CA PHE A 41 -2.84 36.23 -1.38
C PHE A 41 -4.26 36.80 -1.52
N SER A 42 -5.02 36.89 -0.42
CA SER A 42 -6.40 37.40 -0.43
C SER A 42 -6.51 38.89 -0.79
N LEU A 43 -5.40 39.64 -0.70
CA LEU A 43 -5.32 41.05 -1.10
C LEU A 43 -5.52 41.27 -2.61
N VAL A 44 -5.18 40.28 -3.44
CA VAL A 44 -5.30 40.38 -4.91
C VAL A 44 -6.53 39.63 -5.41
N ALA A 45 -6.85 38.48 -4.81
CA ALA A 45 -8.05 37.70 -5.12
C ALA A 45 -8.55 36.95 -3.88
N PRO A 46 -9.86 36.98 -3.55
CA PRO A 46 -10.39 36.34 -2.36
C PRO A 46 -10.29 34.80 -2.45
N LEU A 47 -9.29 34.27 -1.77
CA LEU A 47 -8.99 32.84 -1.62
C LEU A 47 -9.33 32.41 -0.18
N THR A 48 -10.01 31.27 -0.04
CA THR A 48 -10.32 30.64 1.25
C THR A 48 -9.81 29.20 1.22
N LEU A 49 -9.35 28.67 2.36
CA LEU A 49 -8.80 27.30 2.44
C LEU A 49 -9.81 26.25 1.93
N GLU A 50 -11.09 26.44 2.19
CA GLU A 50 -12.19 25.55 1.78
C GLU A 50 -12.30 25.36 0.26
N LYS A 51 -11.78 26.29 -0.54
CA LYS A 51 -11.75 26.18 -2.00
C LYS A 51 -10.52 25.44 -2.52
N LEU A 52 -9.50 25.29 -1.70
CA LEU A 52 -8.24 24.61 -2.05
C LEU A 52 -8.29 23.11 -1.75
N TYR A 53 -9.12 22.71 -0.79
CA TYR A 53 -9.34 21.31 -0.45
C TYR A 53 -10.61 20.79 -1.12
N ASP A 54 -10.51 19.61 -1.73
CA ASP A 54 -11.69 18.88 -2.16
C ASP A 54 -12.54 18.52 -0.95
N GLN A 55 -13.80 18.94 -0.94
CA GLN A 55 -14.75 18.45 0.04
C GLN A 55 -14.99 16.98 -0.24
N LYS A 56 -14.42 16.11 0.61
CA LYS A 56 -14.80 14.70 0.65
C LYS A 56 -16.31 14.66 0.87
N THR A 57 -17.04 14.32 -0.19
CA THR A 57 -18.48 14.12 -0.12
C THR A 57 -18.72 12.98 0.86
N GLU A 58 -19.25 13.28 2.04
CA GLU A 58 -19.78 12.24 2.90
C GLU A 58 -20.91 11.56 2.14
N GLU A 59 -20.70 10.29 1.79
CA GLU A 59 -21.75 9.46 1.19
C GLU A 59 -22.98 9.50 2.11
N PRO A 60 -24.18 9.70 1.56
CA PRO A 60 -25.39 9.75 2.37
C PRO A 60 -25.54 8.42 3.11
N LYS A 61 -25.47 8.47 4.46
CA LYS A 61 -25.94 7.37 5.31
C LYS A 61 -27.41 7.14 4.98
N VAL A 62 -27.67 6.13 4.15
CA VAL A 62 -29.02 5.64 3.87
C VAL A 62 -29.59 5.11 5.17
N VAL A 63 -30.43 5.92 5.81
CA VAL A 63 -31.31 5.46 6.88
C VAL A 63 -32.35 4.55 6.23
N MET A 64 -32.21 3.24 6.48
CA MET A 64 -33.13 2.22 5.98
C MET A 64 -34.48 2.36 6.70
N THR A 65 -35.42 3.12 6.10
CA THR A 65 -36.85 2.96 6.37
C THR A 65 -37.44 2.09 5.27
N ALA A 66 -38.00 0.95 5.67
CA ALA A 66 -38.58 -0.04 4.78
C ALA A 66 -39.80 0.50 4.02
N GLN A 67 -39.80 0.36 2.69
CA GLN A 67 -41.00 0.22 1.84
C GLN A 67 -40.60 -0.27 0.42
N VAL A 68 -41.29 -1.32 -0.05
CA VAL A 68 -41.28 -1.95 -1.40
C VAL A 68 -42.68 -1.74 -2.01
N PRO A 69 -43.02 -1.92 -3.33
CA PRO A 69 -42.31 -2.00 -4.65
C PRO A 69 -43.00 -1.02 -5.69
N PRO A 70 -43.02 -1.13 -7.07
CA PRO A 70 -42.49 -2.13 -8.02
C PRO A 70 -41.77 -1.68 -9.32
N VAL A 71 -41.16 -2.70 -9.94
CA VAL A 71 -40.48 -2.90 -11.25
C VAL A 71 -41.28 -2.44 -12.48
N VAL A 72 -40.63 -1.95 -13.58
CA VAL A 72 -40.60 -2.39 -15.03
C VAL A 72 -39.80 -1.32 -15.85
N SER A 73 -38.69 -1.57 -16.57
CA SER A 73 -38.64 -1.99 -18.01
C SER A 73 -37.18 -2.00 -18.57
N PRO A 74 -36.83 -2.88 -19.54
CA PRO A 74 -35.51 -2.91 -20.20
C PRO A 74 -35.48 -2.18 -21.58
N PRO A 75 -34.33 -1.63 -22.04
CA PRO A 75 -34.19 -1.03 -23.38
C PRO A 75 -33.77 -2.04 -24.49
N PRO A 76 -34.01 -1.72 -25.78
CA PRO A 76 -34.19 -2.69 -26.86
C PRO A 76 -32.90 -3.11 -27.59
N ALA A 77 -32.99 -4.27 -28.23
CA ALA A 77 -31.99 -4.94 -29.06
C ALA A 77 -31.70 -4.22 -30.39
N TYR A 78 -30.42 -4.20 -30.79
CA TYR A 78 -30.00 -3.98 -32.17
C TYR A 78 -29.45 -5.28 -32.77
N THR A 79 -29.80 -5.49 -34.04
CA THR A 79 -29.71 -6.72 -34.82
C THR A 79 -28.33 -7.01 -35.39
N LEU A 80 -27.98 -8.30 -35.47
CA LEU A 80 -26.79 -8.85 -36.13
C LEU A 80 -26.96 -8.92 -37.66
N PRO A 81 -25.94 -8.57 -38.47
CA PRO A 81 -25.83 -9.07 -39.84
C PRO A 81 -25.25 -10.48 -39.90
N GLN A 82 -25.76 -11.23 -40.87
CA GLN A 82 -25.78 -12.68 -41.05
C GLN A 82 -24.42 -13.34 -41.39
N ALA A 83 -24.27 -14.59 -40.93
CA ALA A 83 -23.15 -15.49 -41.19
C ALA A 83 -23.11 -16.00 -42.64
N LYS A 84 -21.89 -16.17 -43.17
CA LYS A 84 -21.60 -17.05 -44.31
C LYS A 84 -20.43 -17.96 -43.92
N GLN A 85 -20.69 -19.26 -43.86
CA GLN A 85 -19.73 -20.33 -43.54
C GLN A 85 -18.99 -20.84 -44.79
N LEU A 86 -17.99 -21.71 -44.53
CA LEU A 86 -17.15 -22.56 -45.41
C LEU A 86 -15.77 -21.92 -45.67
N GLU A 87 -14.59 -22.50 -45.40
CA GLU A 87 -14.11 -23.86 -45.09
C GLU A 87 -12.74 -23.76 -44.37
N ILE A 88 -12.31 -24.82 -43.67
CA ILE A 88 -10.96 -24.96 -43.08
C ILE A 88 -10.09 -25.74 -44.08
N PRO A 89 -8.81 -25.36 -44.31
CA PRO A 89 -7.75 -26.24 -43.82
C PRO A 89 -6.42 -25.56 -43.39
N VAL A 90 -5.92 -26.01 -42.24
CA VAL A 90 -4.50 -26.30 -41.88
C VAL A 90 -3.47 -25.13 -41.75
N LYS A 91 -2.85 -25.09 -40.55
CA LYS A 91 -1.63 -24.41 -40.01
C LYS A 91 -0.43 -24.21 -40.99
N PRO A 92 0.66 -23.46 -40.67
CA PRO A 92 1.08 -22.83 -39.38
C PRO A 92 1.73 -21.41 -39.47
N ALA A 93 1.89 -20.75 -38.29
CA ALA A 93 2.94 -19.78 -37.87
C ALA A 93 2.42 -18.46 -37.23
N GLU A 94 2.94 -18.15 -36.03
CA GLU A 94 2.75 -16.96 -35.17
C GLU A 94 3.45 -15.69 -35.76
N PRO A 95 3.42 -14.46 -35.17
CA PRO A 95 2.77 -13.98 -33.92
C PRO A 95 2.00 -12.64 -34.10
N LYS A 96 0.92 -12.40 -33.35
CA LYS A 96 0.36 -11.04 -33.21
C LYS A 96 -0.06 -10.70 -31.78
N LYS A 97 0.61 -9.64 -31.31
CA LYS A 97 0.31 -8.71 -30.22
C LYS A 97 -1.16 -8.72 -29.78
N GLU A 98 -1.40 -8.97 -28.49
CA GLU A 98 -2.67 -8.67 -27.85
C GLU A 98 -2.45 -7.60 -26.78
N VAL A 99 -2.89 -6.39 -27.12
CA VAL A 99 -3.08 -5.26 -26.22
C VAL A 99 -4.28 -5.58 -25.35
N LYS A 100 -4.09 -5.73 -24.03
CA LYS A 100 -5.21 -5.81 -23.08
C LYS A 100 -5.26 -4.56 -22.21
N GLN A 101 -6.49 -4.07 -22.12
CA GLN A 101 -6.96 -2.80 -21.56
C GLN A 101 -6.61 -2.63 -20.08
N PRO A 102 -6.53 -1.39 -19.56
CA PRO A 102 -6.29 -1.13 -18.15
C PRO A 102 -7.48 -1.62 -17.32
N GLN A 103 -7.26 -2.65 -16.52
CA GLN A 103 -8.20 -3.06 -15.48
C GLN A 103 -8.07 -2.14 -14.25
N PRO A 104 -9.18 -1.83 -13.56
CA PRO A 104 -9.17 -0.96 -12.38
C PRO A 104 -8.41 -1.62 -11.23
N VAL A 105 -7.44 -0.89 -10.68
CA VAL A 105 -6.54 -1.29 -9.58
C VAL A 105 -7.22 -1.19 -8.21
N ALA A 106 -8.29 -1.96 -7.96
CA ALA A 106 -8.95 -1.89 -6.65
C ALA A 106 -9.77 -3.13 -6.24
N ALA A 107 -9.41 -4.36 -6.63
CA ALA A 107 -10.17 -5.53 -6.16
C ALA A 107 -9.49 -6.92 -6.22
N ASN A 108 -8.16 -7.06 -6.30
CA ASN A 108 -7.53 -8.40 -6.43
C ASN A 108 -6.23 -8.57 -5.60
N HIS A 109 -6.29 -8.38 -4.28
CA HIS A 109 -5.20 -8.82 -3.37
C HIS A 109 -5.55 -10.07 -2.54
N LEU A 110 -6.61 -10.81 -2.92
CA LEU A 110 -6.99 -12.06 -2.25
C LEU A 110 -6.28 -13.31 -2.82
N GLY A 111 -5.15 -13.11 -3.50
CA GLY A 111 -4.32 -14.18 -4.03
C GLY A 111 -3.22 -14.55 -3.04
N LYS A 112 -2.92 -15.85 -2.93
CA LYS A 112 -1.77 -16.38 -2.20
C LYS A 112 -0.52 -15.55 -2.48
N ILE A 113 0.08 -14.97 -1.44
CA ILE A 113 1.31 -14.20 -1.60
C ILE A 113 2.49 -15.17 -1.73
N GLY A 114 3.34 -14.99 -2.75
CA GLY A 114 4.47 -15.88 -2.99
C GLY A 114 5.60 -15.70 -1.97
N ARG A 115 5.90 -14.45 -1.62
CA ARG A 115 6.91 -14.06 -0.62
C ARG A 115 6.40 -12.89 0.20
N ILE A 116 6.59 -12.96 1.51
CA ILE A 116 6.26 -11.90 2.46
C ILE A 116 7.03 -10.63 2.11
N LYS A 117 8.32 -10.76 1.76
CA LYS A 117 9.20 -9.62 1.43
C LYS A 117 8.65 -8.71 0.34
N ASP A 118 8.02 -9.31 -0.67
CA ASP A 118 7.53 -8.64 -1.89
C ASP A 118 6.14 -8.02 -1.70
N ASN A 119 5.39 -8.46 -0.68
CA ASN A 119 4.01 -8.03 -0.42
C ASN A 119 3.89 -7.03 0.74
N LEU A 120 5.02 -6.62 1.31
CA LEU A 120 5.10 -5.61 2.35
C LEU A 120 5.09 -4.21 1.76
N THR A 121 4.12 -3.39 2.18
CA THR A 121 4.13 -1.95 1.89
C THR A 121 5.27 -1.26 2.64
N ILE A 122 5.66 -0.07 2.16
CA ILE A 122 6.69 0.75 2.81
C ILE A 122 6.29 1.00 4.27
N ASN A 123 5.06 1.44 4.52
CA ASN A 123 4.55 1.72 5.86
C ASN A 123 4.66 0.50 6.80
N GLN A 124 4.27 -0.68 6.33
CA GLN A 124 4.35 -1.92 7.10
C GLN A 124 5.80 -2.28 7.45
N LYS A 125 6.74 -2.15 6.50
CA LYS A 125 8.17 -2.40 6.78
C LYS A 125 8.66 -1.51 7.91
N PHE A 126 8.35 -0.21 7.86
CA PHE A 126 8.72 0.74 8.90
C PHE A 126 8.06 0.40 10.25
N MET A 127 6.75 0.16 10.25
CA MET A 127 5.99 -0.14 11.45
C MET A 127 6.47 -1.43 12.13
N PHE A 128 6.56 -2.53 11.41
CA PHE A 128 7.04 -3.80 11.97
C PHE A 128 8.48 -3.67 12.48
N THR A 129 9.36 -3.05 11.70
CA THR A 129 10.76 -2.85 12.14
C THR A 129 10.81 -2.09 13.46
N LYS A 130 10.03 -1.01 13.60
CA LYS A 130 10.01 -0.16 14.80
C LYS A 130 9.40 -0.86 16.00
N ILE A 131 8.25 -1.51 15.83
CA ILE A 131 7.43 -2.02 16.94
C ILE A 131 7.80 -3.45 17.33
N LEU A 132 7.97 -4.34 16.34
CA LEU A 132 8.27 -5.76 16.59
C LEU A 132 9.77 -6.03 16.64
N PHE A 133 10.57 -5.32 15.85
CA PHE A 133 12.02 -5.58 15.76
C PHE A 133 12.88 -4.52 16.44
N ASN A 134 12.31 -3.72 17.35
CA ASN A 134 13.02 -2.72 18.16
C ASN A 134 13.84 -1.71 17.34
N GLY A 135 13.42 -1.42 16.11
CA GLY A 135 14.13 -0.54 15.18
C GLY A 135 15.28 -1.21 14.41
N ASP A 136 15.55 -2.49 14.63
CA ASP A 136 16.61 -3.22 13.95
C ASP A 136 16.13 -3.79 12.61
N PHE A 137 16.54 -3.12 11.53
CA PHE A 137 16.20 -3.50 10.17
C PHE A 137 16.89 -4.78 9.69
N GLU A 138 18.06 -5.12 10.25
CA GLU A 138 18.78 -6.34 9.88
C GLU A 138 18.05 -7.56 10.42
N ILE A 139 17.66 -7.53 11.70
CA ILE A 139 16.87 -8.61 12.33
C ILE A 139 15.52 -8.76 11.62
N PHE A 140 14.84 -7.65 11.30
CA PHE A 140 13.62 -7.68 10.50
C PHE A 140 13.84 -8.39 9.16
N THR A 141 14.87 -7.99 8.41
CA THR A 141 15.14 -8.56 7.09
C THR A 141 15.47 -10.05 7.17
N GLU A 142 16.29 -10.46 8.14
CA GLU A 142 16.61 -11.87 8.39
C GLU A 142 15.36 -12.67 8.74
N ALA A 143 14.48 -12.13 9.60
CA ALA A 143 13.24 -12.79 9.99
C ALA A 143 12.30 -12.99 8.81
N ILE A 144 12.12 -11.96 7.98
CA ILE A 144 11.30 -12.04 6.77
C ILE A 144 11.88 -13.06 5.78
N ASP A 145 13.19 -13.01 5.53
CA ASP A 145 13.85 -13.96 4.63
C ASP A 145 13.73 -15.39 5.17
N ARG A 146 13.88 -15.59 6.49
CA ARG A 146 13.70 -16.88 7.14
C ARG A 146 12.27 -17.39 6.99
N LEU A 147 11.26 -16.57 7.29
CA LEU A 147 9.84 -16.91 7.12
C LEU A 147 9.54 -17.29 5.66
N ASP A 148 10.16 -16.61 4.69
CA ASP A 148 10.03 -16.90 3.27
C ASP A 148 10.70 -18.20 2.82
N THR A 149 11.54 -18.82 3.64
CA THR A 149 12.09 -20.17 3.38
C THR A 149 11.28 -21.33 3.96
N LEU A 150 10.30 -21.06 4.83
CA LEU A 150 9.57 -22.11 5.55
C LEU A 150 8.47 -22.75 4.68
N ASP A 151 8.16 -24.02 4.95
CA ASP A 151 7.22 -24.78 4.13
C ASP A 151 5.76 -24.65 4.57
N ASN A 152 5.52 -24.46 5.87
CA ASN A 152 4.18 -24.42 6.44
C ASN A 152 4.02 -23.41 7.59
N ILE A 153 2.77 -23.02 7.82
CA ILE A 153 2.40 -22.02 8.84
C ILE A 153 2.79 -22.45 10.26
N LYS A 154 2.78 -23.75 10.57
CA LYS A 154 3.16 -24.24 11.91
C LYS A 154 4.65 -24.00 12.19
N GLN A 155 5.51 -24.20 11.19
CA GLN A 155 6.93 -23.86 11.31
C GLN A 155 7.14 -22.36 11.48
N ALA A 156 6.35 -21.52 10.79
CA ALA A 156 6.41 -20.08 10.94
C ALA A 156 6.03 -19.64 12.36
N TYR A 157 4.92 -20.15 12.92
CA TYR A 157 4.56 -19.87 14.30
C TYR A 157 5.62 -20.33 15.29
N HIS A 158 6.11 -21.56 15.15
CA HIS A 158 7.17 -22.06 16.01
C HIS A 158 8.45 -21.19 15.92
N TYR A 159 8.82 -20.75 14.72
CA TYR A 159 9.95 -19.83 14.55
C TYR A 159 9.70 -18.51 15.31
N LEU A 160 8.54 -17.88 15.15
CA LEU A 160 8.22 -16.62 15.81
C LEU A 160 8.19 -16.76 17.34
N GLU A 161 7.56 -17.82 17.87
CA GLU A 161 7.48 -18.04 19.31
C GLU A 161 8.84 -18.33 19.97
N GLN A 162 9.77 -18.95 19.24
CA GLN A 162 11.11 -19.26 19.77
C GLN A 162 12.06 -18.06 19.68
N ASN A 163 11.95 -17.24 18.63
CA ASN A 163 12.89 -16.14 18.39
C ASN A 163 12.41 -14.82 18.99
N TYR A 164 11.09 -14.64 19.14
CA TYR A 164 10.49 -13.40 19.63
C TYR A 164 9.42 -13.66 20.72
N PRO A 165 9.79 -14.32 21.83
CA PRO A 165 8.87 -14.58 22.94
C PRO A 165 8.38 -13.31 23.65
N GLU A 166 9.09 -12.19 23.47
CA GLU A 166 8.81 -10.89 24.10
C GLU A 166 7.71 -10.07 23.40
N TRP A 167 7.28 -10.48 22.20
CA TRP A 167 6.26 -9.74 21.46
C TRP A 167 4.91 -9.74 22.17
N ASP A 168 4.26 -8.58 22.16
CA ASP A 168 2.91 -8.41 22.67
C ASP A 168 1.89 -9.00 21.67
N ARG A 169 1.30 -10.14 22.05
CA ARG A 169 0.35 -10.88 21.20
C ARG A 169 -1.01 -10.19 21.07
N ASP A 170 -1.29 -9.21 21.93
CA ASP A 170 -2.54 -8.44 21.91
C ASP A 170 -2.38 -7.10 21.16
N SER A 171 -1.18 -6.81 20.64
CA SER A 171 -0.91 -5.60 19.86
C SER A 171 -1.44 -5.70 18.42
N GLU A 172 -1.90 -4.57 17.87
CA GLU A 172 -2.40 -4.46 16.50
C GLU A 172 -1.30 -4.82 15.48
N GLU A 173 -0.06 -4.41 15.75
CA GLU A 173 1.09 -4.66 14.89
C GLU A 173 1.44 -6.14 14.83
N TYR A 174 1.33 -6.86 15.95
CA TYR A 174 1.52 -8.30 15.98
C TYR A 174 0.41 -9.01 15.18
N GLU A 175 -0.85 -8.63 15.37
CA GLU A 175 -1.98 -9.23 14.65
C GLU A 175 -1.83 -9.03 13.13
N GLU A 176 -1.53 -7.80 12.68
CA GLU A 176 -1.31 -7.50 11.27
C GLU A 176 -0.12 -8.28 10.69
N PHE A 177 0.96 -8.43 11.45
CA PHE A 177 2.12 -9.22 11.04
C PHE A 177 1.76 -10.70 10.87
N ILE A 178 1.01 -11.28 11.82
CA ILE A 178 0.57 -12.66 11.75
C ILE A 178 -0.40 -12.88 10.58
N GLU A 179 -1.32 -11.97 10.31
CA GLU A 179 -2.19 -12.04 9.13
C GLU A 179 -1.38 -12.10 7.82
N LEU A 180 -0.34 -11.26 7.72
CA LEU A 180 0.54 -11.26 6.56
C LEU A 180 1.26 -12.61 6.40
N VAL A 181 1.76 -13.17 7.50
CA VAL A 181 2.37 -14.51 7.51
C VAL A 181 1.34 -15.56 7.07
N GLN A 182 0.12 -15.55 7.62
CA GLN A 182 -0.94 -16.49 7.22
C GLN A 182 -1.29 -16.41 5.73
N LYS A 183 -1.33 -15.20 5.16
CA LYS A 183 -1.61 -14.97 3.73
C LYS A 183 -0.58 -15.65 2.81
N ARG A 184 0.66 -15.85 3.26
CA ARG A 184 1.70 -16.59 2.51
C ARG A 184 1.39 -18.07 2.40
N PHE A 185 0.91 -18.67 3.48
CA PHE A 185 0.71 -20.11 3.58
C PHE A 185 -0.70 -20.58 3.19
N SER A 186 -1.66 -19.66 3.10
CA SER A 186 -3.04 -19.90 2.64
C SER A 186 -3.14 -20.39 1.20
#